data_AF-A0A7J3SLL9-F1
#
_entry.id   AF-A0A7J3SLL9-F1
#
_cell.length_a   1.000
_cell.length_b   1.000
_cell.length_c   1.000
_cell.angle_alpha   90.00
_cell.angle_beta   90.00
_cell.angle_gamma   90.00
#
_symmetry.space_group_name_H-M   'P 1'
#
loop_
_entity.id
_entity.type
_entity.pdbx_description
1 polymer ?
#
loop_
_entity_poly.entity_id
_entity_poly.type
_entity_poly.pdbx_seq_one_letter_code
_entity_poly.pdbx_strand_id
1 'polypeptide(L)'
;KHGLPAFPGSDDSSFGSYVALLGFRAIQVDDAIVKEPTRGNQFRRKIRRAQHLLLNFLKTKSYAKKIGVYRRVKSFEKIWGVEWWLHVVNPWLLIASALLLAMSMFYASFTAITLLGIGIALLVLRMYRTWVTQQLYLVIAAVRNLWTREIMWSK
;
A
#
# COMPACT_ATOMS: atom_id res chain seq x y z
N LYS A 1 2.25 2.47 -30.04
CA LYS A 1 3.46 2.73 -29.22
C LYS A 1 3.36 1.86 -27.97
N HIS A 2 4.04 0.71 -27.95
CA HIS A 2 4.11 -0.17 -26.77
C HIS A 2 5.47 0.04 -26.09
N GLY A 3 5.46 0.41 -24.82
CA GLY A 3 6.67 0.66 -24.03
C GLY A 3 6.38 0.41 -22.55
N LEU A 4 7.44 0.31 -21.74
CA LEU A 4 7.31 0.09 -20.29
C LEU A 4 6.79 1.34 -19.59
N PRO A 5 6.04 1.20 -18.48
CA PRO A 5 5.60 2.34 -17.68
C PRO A 5 6.82 3.11 -17.16
N ALA A 6 7.05 4.28 -17.75
CA ALA A 6 8.17 5.15 -17.44
C ALA A 6 7.69 6.36 -16.60
N PHE A 7 7.45 6.12 -15.31
CA PHE A 7 7.20 7.19 -14.34
C PHE A 7 8.03 6.96 -13.07
N PRO A 8 8.37 8.02 -12.30
CA PRO A 8 9.16 7.90 -11.08
C PRO A 8 8.49 6.97 -10.07
N GLY A 9 9.23 5.96 -9.63
CA GLY A 9 8.76 4.94 -8.69
C GLY A 9 8.06 3.73 -9.34
N SER A 10 8.03 3.65 -10.67
CA SER A 10 7.62 2.45 -11.41
C SER A 10 8.47 1.24 -11.02
N ASP A 11 7.80 0.15 -10.68
CA ASP A 11 8.38 -1.13 -10.24
C ASP A 11 7.71 -2.32 -10.97
N ASP A 12 8.01 -3.54 -10.52
CA ASP A 12 7.41 -4.79 -11.02
C ASP A 12 5.88 -4.80 -10.90
N SER A 13 5.35 -4.28 -9.79
CA SER A 13 3.90 -4.16 -9.54
C SER A 13 3.26 -3.19 -10.53
N SER A 14 3.94 -2.09 -10.86
CA SER A 14 3.54 -1.13 -11.88
C SER A 14 3.48 -1.76 -13.27
N PHE A 15 4.46 -2.62 -13.59
CA PHE A 15 4.46 -3.38 -14.83
C PHE A 15 3.32 -4.40 -14.90
N GLY A 16 3.14 -5.24 -13.88
CA GLY A 16 2.05 -6.22 -13.84
C GLY A 16 0.67 -5.56 -13.93
N SER A 17 0.49 -4.46 -13.21
CA SER A 17 -0.72 -3.63 -13.25
C SER A 17 -0.94 -3.02 -14.64
N TYR A 18 0.11 -2.52 -15.28
CA TYR A 18 0.03 -1.99 -16.64
C TYR A 18 -0.39 -3.05 -17.65
N VAL A 19 0.19 -4.26 -17.59
CA VAL A 19 -0.19 -5.41 -18.44
C VAL A 19 -1.66 -5.78 -18.23
N ALA A 20 -2.14 -5.80 -16.99
CA ALA A 20 -3.55 -6.04 -16.71
C ALA A 20 -4.46 -4.93 -17.27
N LEU A 21 -4.04 -3.67 -17.18
CA LEU A 21 -4.74 -2.52 -17.75
C LEU A 21 -4.75 -2.49 -19.29
N LEU A 22 -3.83 -3.21 -19.96
CA LEU A 22 -3.87 -3.45 -21.40
C LEU A 22 -4.93 -4.49 -21.80
N GLY A 23 -5.52 -5.19 -20.83
CA GLY A 23 -6.47 -6.28 -21.05
C GLY A 23 -5.86 -7.68 -21.05
N PHE A 24 -4.56 -7.80 -20.75
CA PHE A 24 -3.91 -9.10 -20.58
C PHE A 24 -4.02 -9.61 -19.14
N ARG A 25 -3.53 -10.83 -18.89
CA ARG A 25 -3.47 -11.41 -17.55
C ARG A 25 -2.06 -11.22 -16.98
N ALA A 26 -1.97 -10.63 -15.79
CA ALA A 26 -0.77 -10.69 -14.95
C ALA A 26 -1.06 -11.68 -13.82
N ILE A 27 -0.31 -12.78 -13.77
CA ILE A 27 -0.54 -13.88 -12.83
C ILE A 27 0.76 -14.22 -12.10
N GLN A 28 0.63 -14.56 -10.82
CA GLN A 28 1.64 -15.29 -10.06
C GLN A 28 1.20 -16.74 -10.04
N VAL A 29 2.05 -17.65 -10.55
CA VAL A 29 1.79 -19.09 -10.57
C VAL A 29 2.37 -19.76 -9.33
N ASP A 30 1.70 -20.80 -8.84
CA ASP A 30 2.00 -21.44 -7.55
C ASP A 30 3.35 -22.18 -7.52
N ASP A 31 3.82 -22.62 -8.70
CA ASP A 31 5.06 -23.36 -8.90
C ASP A 31 6.29 -22.45 -9.08
N ALA A 32 6.11 -21.14 -9.29
CA ALA A 32 7.20 -20.17 -9.38
C ALA A 32 7.58 -19.60 -8.01
N ILE A 33 8.38 -20.35 -7.25
CA ILE A 33 8.77 -19.98 -5.88
C ILE A 33 10.10 -19.22 -5.86
N VAL A 34 10.08 -17.99 -5.34
CA VAL A 34 11.26 -17.16 -5.12
C VAL A 34 11.37 -16.78 -3.64
N LYS A 35 12.56 -16.91 -3.04
CA LYS A 35 12.81 -16.52 -1.64
C LYS A 35 13.11 -15.02 -1.53
N GLU A 36 12.38 -14.31 -0.68
CA GLU A 36 12.62 -12.88 -0.44
C GLU A 36 14.01 -12.67 0.20
N PRO A 37 14.92 -11.88 -0.42
CA PRO A 37 16.23 -11.62 0.16
C PRO A 37 16.11 -10.65 1.34
N THR A 38 16.34 -11.14 2.56
CA THR A 38 16.40 -10.32 3.78
C THR A 38 17.84 -9.87 4.04
N ARG A 39 18.16 -8.63 3.63
CA ARG A 39 19.49 -8.00 3.80
C ARG A 39 19.34 -6.52 4.17
N GLY A 40 20.23 -6.02 5.02
CA GLY A 40 20.26 -4.62 5.44
C GLY A 40 19.04 -4.16 6.25
N ASN A 41 18.82 -2.85 6.31
CA ASN A 41 17.76 -2.23 7.11
C ASN A 41 16.36 -2.57 6.57
N GLN A 42 15.67 -3.49 7.25
CA GLN A 42 14.33 -3.95 6.86
C GLN A 42 13.28 -2.85 6.91
N PHE A 43 13.32 -1.99 7.92
CA PHE A 43 12.36 -0.91 8.11
C PHE A 43 12.38 0.08 6.92
N ARG A 44 13.57 0.56 6.55
CA ARG A 44 13.73 1.46 5.38
C ARG A 44 13.27 0.79 4.08
N ARG A 45 13.58 -0.50 3.90
CA ARG A 45 13.17 -1.26 2.71
C ARG A 45 11.65 -1.42 2.62
N LYS A 46 10.98 -1.76 3.72
CA LYS A 46 9.52 -1.93 3.74
C LYS A 46 8.79 -0.59 3.52
N ILE A 47 9.27 0.51 4.10
CA ILE A 47 8.74 1.86 3.80
C ILE A 47 8.92 2.19 2.31
N ARG A 48 10.12 2.00 1.75
CA ARG A 48 10.36 2.26 0.33
C ARG A 48 9.41 1.45 -0.56
N ARG A 49 9.19 0.17 -0.26
CA ARG A 49 8.23 -0.67 -0.99
C ARG A 49 6.79 -0.16 -0.87
N ALA A 50 6.37 0.23 0.34
CA ALA A 50 5.07 0.85 0.54
C ALA A 50 4.92 2.15 -0.27
N GLN A 51 5.98 2.95 -0.41
CA GLN A 51 5.97 4.14 -1.27
C GLN A 51 5.76 3.79 -2.74
N HIS A 52 6.48 2.79 -3.27
CA HIS A 52 6.31 2.31 -4.64
C HIS A 52 4.90 1.76 -4.87
N LEU A 53 4.38 0.97 -3.93
CA LEU A 53 3.03 0.42 -4.01
C LEU A 53 1.96 1.52 -4.09
N LEU A 54 2.06 2.55 -3.24
CA LEU A 54 1.16 3.71 -3.28
C LEU A 54 1.29 4.46 -4.61
N LEU A 55 2.51 4.66 -5.11
CA LEU A 55 2.73 5.30 -6.41
C LEU A 55 2.13 4.52 -7.57
N ASN A 56 2.22 3.18 -7.54
CA ASN A 56 1.57 2.32 -8.53
C ASN A 56 0.06 2.59 -8.57
N PHE A 57 -0.60 2.56 -7.41
CA PHE A 57 -2.03 2.80 -7.30
C PHE A 57 -2.45 4.21 -7.76
N LEU A 58 -1.60 5.22 -7.55
CA LEU A 58 -1.88 6.60 -7.91
C LEU A 58 -1.59 6.92 -9.39
N LYS A 59 -0.51 6.38 -9.96
CA LYS A 59 0.01 6.80 -11.28
C LYS A 59 -0.30 5.83 -12.40
N THR A 60 -0.24 4.51 -12.18
CA THR A 60 -0.26 3.51 -13.27
C THR A 60 -1.53 3.55 -14.10
N LYS A 61 -2.70 3.64 -13.44
CA LYS A 61 -3.99 3.73 -14.14
C LYS A 61 -4.12 5.02 -14.95
N SER A 62 -3.69 6.16 -14.39
CA SER A 62 -3.69 7.44 -15.09
C SER A 62 -2.74 7.42 -16.29
N TYR A 63 -1.55 6.83 -16.12
CA TYR A 63 -0.55 6.66 -17.17
C TYR A 63 -1.09 5.81 -18.34
N ALA A 64 -1.72 4.66 -18.04
CA ALA A 64 -2.31 3.80 -19.06
C ALA A 64 -3.43 4.50 -19.84
N LYS A 65 -4.26 5.31 -19.16
CA LYS A 65 -5.29 6.13 -19.81
C LYS A 65 -4.68 7.21 -20.69
N LYS A 66 -3.66 7.93 -20.21
CA LYS A 66 -2.97 9.01 -20.94
C LYS A 66 -2.37 8.53 -22.27
N ILE A 67 -1.86 7.31 -22.31
CA ILE A 67 -1.24 6.73 -23.52
C ILE A 67 -2.29 6.05 -24.42
N GLY A 68 -3.56 5.99 -24.00
CA GLY A 68 -4.65 5.43 -24.80
C GLY A 68 -4.67 3.91 -24.88
N VAL A 69 -3.98 3.23 -23.96
CA VAL A 69 -3.85 1.76 -23.97
C VAL A 69 -4.74 1.08 -22.92
N TYR A 70 -5.39 1.86 -22.08
CA TYR A 70 -6.30 1.38 -21.04
C TYR A 70 -7.51 0.65 -21.64
N ARG A 71 -7.67 -0.63 -21.27
CA ARG A 71 -8.86 -1.44 -21.53
C ARG A 71 -9.58 -1.73 -20.23
N ARG A 72 -10.88 -1.45 -20.20
CA ARG A 72 -11.70 -1.70 -19.01
C ARG A 72 -12.06 -3.17 -18.90
N VAL A 73 -11.32 -3.92 -18.09
CA VAL A 73 -11.63 -5.32 -17.74
C VAL A 73 -12.38 -5.33 -16.40
N LYS A 74 -13.65 -5.75 -16.39
CA LYS A 74 -14.51 -5.69 -15.19
C LYS A 74 -13.93 -6.42 -13.98
N SER A 75 -13.37 -7.61 -14.17
CA SER A 75 -12.76 -8.40 -13.10
C SER A 75 -11.55 -7.70 -12.48
N PHE A 76 -10.66 -7.15 -13.32
CA PHE A 76 -9.50 -6.42 -12.85
C PHE A 76 -9.87 -5.10 -12.16
N GLU A 77 -10.87 -4.37 -12.65
CA GLU A 77 -11.34 -3.15 -12.01
C GLU A 77 -11.85 -3.38 -10.57
N LYS A 78 -12.49 -4.52 -10.32
CA LYS A 78 -12.91 -4.91 -8.96
C LYS A 78 -11.70 -5.17 -8.07
N ILE A 79 -10.72 -5.96 -8.55
CA ILE A 79 -9.48 -6.24 -7.83
C ILE A 79 -8.74 -4.94 -7.52
N TRP A 80 -8.54 -4.09 -8.54
CA TRP A 80 -7.90 -2.79 -8.40
C TRP A 80 -8.59 -1.91 -7.35
N GLY A 81 -9.92 -1.86 -7.35
CA GLY A 81 -10.68 -1.07 -6.38
C GLY A 81 -10.48 -1.53 -4.94
N VAL A 82 -10.54 -2.85 -4.71
CA VAL A 82 -10.33 -3.44 -3.37
C VAL A 82 -8.89 -3.23 -2.91
N GLU A 83 -7.92 -3.53 -3.76
CA GLU A 83 -6.50 -3.36 -3.46
C GLU A 83 -6.13 -1.90 -3.19
N TRP A 84 -6.68 -0.98 -3.99
CA TRP A 84 -6.53 0.45 -3.77
C TRP A 84 -7.11 0.87 -2.41
N TRP A 85 -8.30 0.38 -2.05
CA TRP A 85 -8.91 0.72 -0.76
C TRP A 85 -8.07 0.20 0.42
N LEU A 86 -7.61 -1.05 0.34
CA LEU A 86 -6.79 -1.70 1.38
C LEU A 86 -5.45 -0.99 1.60
N HIS A 87 -4.84 -0.46 0.55
CA HIS A 87 -3.50 0.12 0.63
C HIS A 87 -3.49 1.64 0.78
N VAL A 88 -4.51 2.34 0.27
CA VAL A 88 -4.56 3.81 0.26
C VAL A 88 -5.45 4.36 1.38
N VAL A 89 -6.61 3.74 1.64
CA VAL A 89 -7.62 4.29 2.56
C VAL A 89 -7.57 3.61 3.93
N ASN A 90 -7.58 2.28 3.95
CA ASN A 90 -7.64 1.48 5.18
C ASN A 90 -6.55 1.83 6.23
N PRO A 91 -5.28 2.15 5.86
CA PRO A 91 -4.27 2.49 6.85
C PRO A 91 -4.61 3.72 7.69
N TRP A 92 -5.35 4.69 7.11
CA TRP A 92 -5.76 5.90 7.82
C TRP A 92 -6.86 5.63 8.84
N LEU A 93 -7.71 4.62 8.63
CA LEU A 93 -8.76 4.25 9.57
C LEU A 93 -8.17 3.77 10.90
N LEU A 94 -7.05 3.05 10.86
CA LEU A 94 -6.33 2.64 12.07
C LEU A 94 -5.83 3.86 12.86
N ILE A 95 -5.24 4.84 12.17
CA ILE A 95 -4.74 6.07 12.81
C ILE A 95 -5.89 6.91 13.36
N ALA A 96 -6.92 7.13 12.56
CA ALA A 96 -8.08 7.93 12.95
C ALA A 96 -8.80 7.33 14.16
N SER A 97 -9.04 6.01 14.15
CA SER A 97 -9.66 5.32 15.29
C SER A 97 -8.80 5.39 16.55
N ALA A 98 -7.48 5.18 16.44
CA ALA A 98 -6.57 5.29 17.58
C ALA A 98 -6.55 6.71 18.17
N LEU A 99 -6.54 7.75 17.33
CA LEU A 99 -6.59 9.14 17.76
C LEU A 99 -7.92 9.50 18.42
N LEU A 100 -9.05 9.08 17.83
CA LEU A 100 -10.38 9.32 18.40
C LEU A 100 -10.54 8.62 19.76
N LEU A 101 -10.09 7.37 19.87
CA LEU A 101 -10.10 6.65 21.14
C LEU A 101 -9.22 7.34 22.18
N ALA A 102 -8.01 7.76 21.81
CA ALA A 102 -7.13 8.51 22.70
C ALA A 102 -7.76 9.83 23.16
N MET A 103 -8.43 10.56 22.26
CA MET A 103 -9.17 11.78 22.62
C MET A 103 -10.31 11.49 23.59
N SER A 104 -11.07 10.41 23.37
CA SER A 104 -12.18 10.02 24.25
C SER A 104 -11.74 9.57 25.65
N MET A 105 -10.47 9.18 25.85
CA MET A 105 -9.93 8.95 27.19
C MET A 105 -9.96 10.21 28.06
N PHE A 106 -9.74 11.39 27.48
CA PHE A 106 -9.80 12.65 28.22
C PHE A 106 -11.21 13.01 28.71
N TYR A 107 -12.24 12.38 28.14
CA TYR A 107 -13.63 12.48 28.59
C TYR A 107 -14.03 11.33 29.54
N ALA A 108 -13.05 10.65 30.14
CA ALA A 108 -13.22 9.53 31.07
C ALA A 108 -14.07 8.36 30.51
N SER A 109 -14.04 8.16 29.18
CA SER A 109 -14.77 7.07 28.55
C SER A 109 -14.13 5.71 28.89
N PHE A 110 -14.82 4.91 29.70
CA PHE A 110 -14.37 3.56 30.05
C PHE A 110 -14.24 2.65 28.82
N THR A 111 -15.17 2.77 27.87
CA THR A 111 -15.15 1.98 26.63
C THR A 111 -13.89 2.28 25.81
N ALA A 112 -13.46 3.54 25.73
CA ALA A 112 -12.25 3.91 25.02
C ALA A 112 -10.99 3.29 25.62
N ILE A 113 -10.87 3.34 26.95
CA ILE A 113 -9.75 2.77 27.70
C ILE A 113 -9.70 1.25 27.49
N THR A 114 -10.83 0.57 27.62
CA THR A 114 -10.90 -0.90 27.42
C THR A 114 -10.52 -1.30 26.00
N LEU A 115 -11.02 -0.61 24.97
CA LEU A 115 -10.69 -0.91 23.57
C LEU A 115 -9.21 -0.67 23.25
N LEU A 116 -8.62 0.40 23.74
CA LEU A 116 -7.18 0.65 23.59
C LEU A 116 -6.35 -0.39 24.33
N GLY A 117 -6.76 -0.74 25.56
CA GLY A 117 -6.11 -1.79 26.34
C GLY A 117 -6.12 -3.15 25.62
N ILE A 118 -7.26 -3.53 25.04
CA ILE A 118 -7.38 -4.74 24.21
C ILE A 118 -6.49 -4.64 22.98
N GLY A 119 -6.49 -3.51 22.26
CA GLY A 119 -5.62 -3.30 21.10
C GLY A 119 -4.14 -3.47 21.42
N ILE A 120 -3.69 -2.94 22.56
CA ILE A 120 -2.31 -3.11 23.04
C ILE A 120 -2.04 -4.57 23.41
N ALA A 121 -2.95 -5.23 24.15
CA ALA A 121 -2.79 -6.63 24.52
C ALA A 121 -2.69 -7.56 23.29
N LEU A 122 -3.44 -7.28 22.23
CA LEU A 122 -3.41 -8.02 20.97
C LEU A 122 -2.08 -7.90 20.22
N LEU A 123 -1.20 -6.93 20.54
CA LEU A 123 0.14 -6.84 19.93
C LEU A 123 1.05 -8.03 20.28
N VAL A 124 0.68 -8.84 21.28
CA VAL A 124 1.33 -10.13 21.55
C VAL A 124 1.14 -11.11 20.39
N LEU A 125 0.00 -11.04 19.68
CA LEU A 125 -0.30 -11.90 18.54
C LEU A 125 0.50 -11.46 17.30
N ARG A 126 1.32 -12.37 16.77
CA ARG A 126 2.19 -12.10 15.61
C ARG A 126 1.41 -11.57 14.40
N MET A 127 0.25 -12.14 14.09
CA MET A 127 -0.58 -11.72 12.96
C MET A 127 -1.05 -10.28 13.12
N TYR A 128 -1.58 -9.93 14.30
CA TYR A 128 -2.04 -8.57 14.60
C TYR A 128 -0.88 -7.57 14.57
N ARG A 129 0.24 -7.90 15.23
CA ARG A 129 1.45 -7.07 15.20
C ARG A 129 1.96 -6.82 13.79
N THR A 130 2.04 -7.86 12.95
CA THR A 130 2.48 -7.72 11.56
C THR A 130 1.51 -6.83 10.78
N TRP A 131 0.20 -7.04 10.92
CA TRP A 131 -0.79 -6.20 10.25
C TRP A 131 -0.69 -4.73 10.65
N VAL A 132 -0.63 -4.43 11.96
CA VAL A 132 -0.45 -3.06 12.46
C VAL A 132 0.84 -2.44 11.91
N THR A 133 1.97 -3.15 11.93
CA THR A 133 3.23 -2.62 11.37
C THR A 133 3.15 -2.32 9.87
N GLN A 134 2.42 -3.14 9.08
CA GLN A 134 2.19 -2.87 7.66
C GLN A 134 1.34 -1.61 7.45
N GLN A 135 0.29 -1.41 8.25
CA GLN A 135 -0.52 -0.19 8.19
C GLN A 135 0.33 1.05 8.50
N LEU A 136 1.18 0.98 9.52
CA LEU A 136 2.10 2.07 9.86
C LEU A 136 3.09 2.36 8.73
N TYR A 137 3.63 1.34 8.06
CA TYR A 137 4.51 1.55 6.90
C TYR A 137 3.80 2.24 5.74
N LEU A 138 2.52 1.91 5.48
CA LEU A 138 1.72 2.57 4.45
C LEU A 138 1.45 4.03 4.81
N VAL A 139 1.12 4.34 6.06
CA VAL A 139 0.92 5.73 6.51
C VAL A 139 2.21 6.54 6.38
N ILE A 140 3.34 6.02 6.87
CA ILE A 140 4.64 6.69 6.75
C ILE A 140 5.00 6.90 5.28
N ALA A 141 4.76 5.90 4.43
CA ALA A 141 4.99 6.00 2.99
C ALA A 141 4.09 7.06 2.33
N ALA A 142 2.81 7.14 2.71
CA ALA A 142 1.87 8.13 2.17
C ALA A 142 2.30 9.56 2.55
N VAL A 143 2.63 9.81 3.82
CA VAL A 143 3.14 11.10 4.30
C VAL A 143 4.43 11.47 3.59
N ARG A 144 5.36 10.52 3.43
CA ARG A 144 6.59 10.75 2.66
C ARG A 144 6.31 11.03 1.19
N ASN A 145 5.37 10.36 0.55
CA ASN A 145 5.04 10.61 -0.87
C ASN A 145 4.42 12.01 -1.07
N LEU A 146 3.71 12.53 -0.07
CA LEU A 146 3.16 13.90 -0.10
C LEU A 146 4.26 14.95 0.05
N TRP A 147 5.22 14.72 0.95
CA TRP A 147 6.33 15.65 1.22
C TRP A 147 7.42 15.56 0.14
N THR A 148 7.94 14.37 -0.11
CA THR A 148 8.92 14.07 -1.15
C THR A 148 8.18 13.88 -2.47
N ARG A 149 7.84 14.97 -3.16
CA ARG A 149 7.28 14.95 -4.53
C ARG A 149 8.18 14.24 -5.56
N GLU A 150 9.38 13.85 -5.17
CA GLU A 150 10.39 13.23 -6.00
C GLU A 150 10.96 11.99 -5.30
N ILE A 151 10.39 10.82 -5.58
CA ILE A 151 11.20 9.58 -5.54
C ILE A 151 12.00 9.56 -6.85
N MET A 152 12.87 10.54 -7.01
CA MET A 152 13.92 10.46 -8.01
C MET A 152 14.97 9.51 -7.44
N TRP A 153 15.22 8.42 -8.17
CA TRP A 153 16.56 7.88 -8.20
C TRP A 153 17.51 9.06 -8.45
N SER A 154 18.39 9.38 -7.51
CA SER A 154 19.67 9.94 -7.92
C SER A 154 20.28 8.87 -8.80
N LYS A 155 20.31 9.12 -10.11
CA LYS A 155 21.18 8.36 -11.00
C LYS A 155 22.62 8.62 -10.62
#